data_AF-A0A2D5W8T2-F1
#
_entry.id   AF-A0A2D5W8T2-F1
#
_cell.length_a   1.000
_cell.length_b   1.000
_cell.length_c   1.000
_cell.angle_alpha   90.00
_cell.angle_beta   90.00
_cell.angle_gamma   90.00
#
_symmetry.space_group_name_H-M   'P 1'
#
loop_
_entity.id
_entity.type
_entity.pdbx_description
1 polymer ?
#
loop_
_entity_poly.entity_id
_entity_poly.type
_entity_poly.pdbx_seq_one_letter_code
_entity_poly.pdbx_strand_id
1 'polypeptide(L)'
;MRRQARRAVLRGPTGPLPPSRLRLPCLAADGFASRRDFSNRLLDQTMGFKLSTLQILPAVFLAGALYSCGVEQSQPNVLLITLDTTRADHLSCYGYGKQTTPRIDAIAAEGVRFDAALSTAGITPMSHASILTGLNPYRHNLRVFWGNAGHRLPADVPSLPEILAARGYDTGAFVSAYPVSAAYGLDRGFATFDTGLDESLAELDLSQQQKHDSHWFDGPRSSTQRRGDQTTDAALAWLDQRGKEPWCAWLHYFDVHDFSIVPPAAFAARHGITYDPTISPRDPDAREALYDPELNFIDTQLGRVFDALKASGQDENTIIVITADHGQGLKDGKARHGWIKHRLLYQWCLRVPLILRIPGQAPGVVKNQVRSIDILPTLLEALDLAPPAPVEGASLLALARGETEDTPRLAYADALNLVDTHSPKRGLPEHCIDNLFCVSDGRWKLIHHGQHPENSELFDLQNDPLELRNLAASEPQVVARLRTFLTTTGAMEIRAEEAGEEDADSAARLRGLGYVGD
;
A
#
# COMPACT_ATOMS: atom_id res chain seq x y z
N MET A 1 17.99 -62.44 -1.85
CA MET A 1 18.55 -62.60 -3.21
C MET A 1 18.60 -61.21 -3.86
N ARG A 2 19.66 -60.40 -3.70
CA ARG A 2 20.93 -60.32 -4.46
C ARG A 2 20.82 -60.24 -5.99
N ARG A 3 21.14 -59.06 -6.54
CA ARG A 3 21.96 -58.70 -7.74
C ARG A 3 21.67 -57.21 -8.01
N GLN A 4 22.52 -56.19 -7.88
CA GLN A 4 23.96 -55.95 -8.11
C GLN A 4 24.46 -56.16 -9.56
N ALA A 5 24.63 -55.05 -10.29
CA ALA A 5 25.64 -54.81 -11.33
C ALA A 5 25.58 -53.31 -11.72
N ARG A 6 26.62 -52.58 -12.13
CA ARG A 6 28.08 -52.59 -11.98
C ARG A 6 28.53 -51.23 -12.57
N ARG A 7 29.46 -50.55 -11.90
CA ARG A 7 30.15 -49.34 -12.38
C ARG A 7 31.01 -49.66 -13.62
N ALA A 8 31.14 -48.69 -14.52
CA ALA A 8 32.32 -48.55 -15.38
C ALA A 8 32.84 -47.11 -15.27
N VAL A 9 34.14 -47.02 -14.93
CA VAL A 9 34.94 -45.80 -14.75
C VAL A 9 35.86 -45.71 -15.97
N LEU A 10 35.99 -44.53 -16.58
CA LEU A 10 37.14 -44.17 -17.42
C LEU A 10 37.70 -42.83 -16.93
N ARG A 11 39.01 -42.82 -16.65
CA ARG A 11 39.81 -41.71 -16.14
C ARG A 11 40.68 -41.11 -17.25
N GLY A 12 40.77 -39.77 -17.23
CA GLY A 12 41.96 -38.95 -17.54
C GLY A 12 42.11 -38.43 -18.97
N PRO A 13 42.88 -37.34 -19.23
CA PRO A 13 43.78 -36.57 -18.33
C PRO A 13 43.37 -35.08 -18.15
N THR A 14 43.50 -34.48 -16.96
CA THR A 14 44.61 -33.65 -16.42
C THR A 14 45.00 -32.37 -17.19
N GLY A 15 44.86 -31.22 -16.52
CA GLY A 15 45.83 -30.11 -16.60
C GLY A 15 45.32 -28.77 -17.17
N PRO A 16 45.53 -27.62 -16.48
CA PRO A 16 45.01 -26.31 -16.84
C PRO A 16 45.96 -25.50 -17.74
N LEU A 17 45.43 -24.63 -18.60
CA LEU A 17 46.19 -23.68 -19.43
C LEU A 17 45.54 -22.27 -19.43
N PRO A 18 46.31 -21.20 -19.69
CA PRO A 18 46.23 -19.89 -19.01
C PRO A 18 45.50 -18.79 -19.83
N PRO A 19 45.42 -17.54 -19.35
CA PRO A 19 44.63 -16.49 -19.99
C PRO A 19 45.37 -15.88 -21.19
N SER A 20 44.75 -15.90 -22.37
CA SER A 20 45.27 -15.25 -23.56
C SER A 20 44.79 -13.79 -23.63
N ARG A 21 45.75 -12.88 -23.43
CA ARG A 21 45.71 -11.47 -23.86
C ARG A 21 45.55 -11.40 -25.38
N LEU A 22 44.68 -10.51 -25.85
CA LEU A 22 44.73 -10.03 -27.23
C LEU A 22 44.84 -8.50 -27.23
N ARG A 23 45.95 -8.05 -27.80
CA ARG A 23 46.34 -6.65 -28.03
C ARG A 23 45.63 -6.13 -29.28
N LEU A 24 45.33 -4.83 -29.23
CA LEU A 24 45.06 -3.91 -30.34
C LEU A 24 46.07 -4.03 -31.50
N PRO A 25 45.69 -3.51 -32.68
CA PRO A 25 46.57 -2.63 -33.42
C PRO A 25 46.01 -1.21 -33.55
N CYS A 26 46.96 -0.29 -33.40
CA CYS A 26 46.91 1.15 -33.53
C CYS A 26 46.95 1.55 -35.02
N LEU A 27 46.27 2.64 -35.39
CA LEU A 27 46.66 3.49 -36.52
C LEU A 27 46.61 4.96 -36.06
N ALA A 28 47.78 5.60 -36.19
CA ALA A 28 48.11 7.02 -36.01
C ALA A 28 47.24 7.92 -36.91
N ALA A 29 46.78 9.11 -36.51
CA ALA A 29 47.45 10.36 -36.07
C ALA A 29 48.02 11.21 -37.22
N ASP A 30 47.46 12.42 -37.36
CA ASP A 30 48.01 13.70 -37.83
C ASP A 30 46.97 14.76 -37.40
N GLY A 31 47.22 15.94 -36.85
CA GLY A 31 48.40 16.76 -36.60
C GLY A 31 47.93 18.24 -36.45
N PHE A 32 48.72 19.09 -35.76
CA PHE A 32 48.56 20.54 -35.45
C PHE A 32 47.77 20.88 -34.16
N ALA A 33 48.36 21.26 -33.01
CA ALA A 33 49.36 22.32 -32.66
C ALA A 33 48.86 23.74 -33.00
N SER A 34 48.92 24.79 -32.15
CA SER A 34 49.73 25.05 -30.95
C SER A 34 49.14 26.21 -30.11
N ARG A 35 49.48 26.21 -28.81
CA ARG A 35 49.39 27.33 -27.84
C ARG A 35 50.13 28.59 -28.30
N ARG A 36 49.76 29.76 -27.75
CA ARG A 36 50.70 30.67 -27.04
C ARG A 36 49.98 31.81 -26.30
N ASP A 37 50.48 32.04 -25.08
CA ASP A 37 50.29 33.19 -24.20
C ASP A 37 50.62 34.53 -24.89
N PHE A 38 50.05 35.64 -24.40
CA PHE A 38 50.84 36.84 -24.12
C PHE A 38 50.12 37.82 -23.17
N SER A 39 50.93 38.38 -22.29
CA SER A 39 50.61 39.22 -21.15
C SER A 39 50.63 40.73 -21.47
N ASN A 40 49.86 41.48 -20.66
CA ASN A 40 50.17 42.80 -20.08
C ASN A 40 50.22 44.10 -20.92
N ARG A 41 49.58 45.12 -20.31
CA ARG A 41 50.02 46.53 -20.08
C ARG A 41 49.32 47.70 -20.84
N LEU A 42 48.64 48.52 -20.00
CA LEU A 42 48.87 49.97 -19.73
C LEU A 42 48.08 51.08 -20.46
N LEU A 43 47.80 52.12 -19.63
CA LEU A 43 47.43 53.54 -19.84
C LEU A 43 45.92 53.84 -19.76
N ASP A 44 45.39 54.37 -18.66
CA ASP A 44 45.59 55.71 -18.04
C ASP A 44 44.97 56.84 -18.88
N GLN A 45 43.86 57.42 -18.40
CA GLN A 45 43.67 58.87 -18.34
C GLN A 45 42.40 59.32 -17.58
N THR A 46 42.60 60.46 -16.92
CA THR A 46 41.90 61.18 -15.86
C THR A 46 40.68 62.03 -16.26
N MET A 47 40.01 62.54 -15.20
CA MET A 47 39.07 63.68 -15.09
C MET A 47 37.58 63.35 -15.28
N GLY A 48 36.63 63.69 -14.40
CA GLY A 48 36.62 64.65 -13.31
C GLY A 48 35.48 65.64 -13.51
N PHE A 49 34.27 65.36 -13.00
CA PHE A 49 33.22 66.36 -12.84
C PHE A 49 32.38 66.05 -11.59
N LYS A 50 32.38 66.99 -10.63
CA LYS A 50 31.42 67.06 -9.52
C LYS A 50 30.20 67.84 -9.99
N LEU A 51 29.00 67.36 -9.65
CA LEU A 51 27.84 68.20 -9.38
C LEU A 51 26.92 67.46 -8.40
N SER A 52 26.59 68.15 -7.34
CA SER A 52 25.80 67.72 -6.19
C SER A 52 24.33 68.06 -6.37
N THR A 53 23.44 67.08 -6.15
CA THR A 53 22.02 67.31 -5.86
C THR A 53 21.46 66.22 -4.94
N LEU A 54 21.17 66.63 -3.71
CA LEU A 54 20.09 66.26 -2.80
C LEU A 54 19.33 64.90 -2.92
N GLN A 55 19.30 64.23 -1.77
CA GLN A 55 18.12 63.65 -1.08
C GLN A 55 17.66 62.19 -1.31
N ILE A 56 17.54 61.52 -0.15
CA ILE A 56 16.69 60.36 0.20
C ILE A 56 17.23 58.98 -0.23
N LEU A 57 17.88 58.28 0.71
CA LEU A 57 17.59 56.89 1.15
C LEU A 57 18.76 56.27 1.93
N PRO A 58 18.60 56.07 3.25
CA PRO A 58 18.95 54.78 3.83
C PRO A 58 17.78 54.30 4.70
N ALA A 59 16.63 54.03 4.07
CA ALA A 59 15.49 53.40 4.75
C ALA A 59 15.06 52.07 4.12
N VAL A 60 15.53 51.74 2.91
CA VAL A 60 15.13 50.50 2.22
C VAL A 60 15.96 49.28 2.63
N PHE A 61 17.15 49.46 3.21
CA PHE A 61 17.97 48.33 3.66
C PHE A 61 17.66 47.82 5.08
N LEU A 62 16.86 48.54 5.88
CA LEU A 62 16.45 48.07 7.21
C LEU A 62 15.03 47.49 7.26
N ALA A 63 14.18 47.78 6.27
CA ALA A 63 12.84 47.21 6.18
C ALA A 63 12.83 45.76 5.64
N GLY A 64 13.86 45.37 4.87
CA GLY A 64 14.00 44.00 4.36
C GLY A 64 14.45 42.97 5.41
N ALA A 65 14.98 43.42 6.56
CA ALA A 65 15.43 42.54 7.64
C ALA A 65 14.35 42.22 8.70
N LEU A 66 13.18 42.87 8.62
CA LEU A 66 12.06 42.66 9.56
C LEU A 66 10.89 41.85 8.96
N TYR A 67 10.97 41.49 7.68
CA TYR A 67 10.00 40.57 7.03
C TYR A 67 10.50 39.13 6.92
N SER A 68 11.69 38.83 7.45
CA SER A 68 12.22 37.46 7.59
C SER A 68 12.05 36.92 9.02
N CYS A 69 10.98 37.32 9.71
CA CYS A 69 10.30 36.34 10.58
C CYS A 69 9.52 35.42 9.64
N GLY A 70 10.25 34.57 8.92
CA GLY A 70 9.64 33.41 8.29
C GLY A 70 8.98 32.64 9.41
N VAL A 71 7.66 32.44 9.31
CA VAL A 71 7.03 31.36 10.04
C VAL A 71 7.83 30.13 9.63
N GLU A 72 8.61 29.59 10.56
CA GLU A 72 9.29 28.30 10.38
C GLU A 72 8.14 27.34 10.13
N GLN A 73 7.91 27.00 8.86
CA GLN A 73 6.79 26.16 8.47
C GLN A 73 7.13 24.78 9.04
N SER A 74 6.49 24.44 10.15
CA SER A 74 6.70 23.15 10.82
C SER A 74 6.46 22.06 9.80
N GLN A 75 7.37 21.08 9.75
CA GLN A 75 7.17 19.88 8.95
C GLN A 75 5.80 19.28 9.31
N PRO A 76 4.94 18.98 8.33
CA PRO A 76 3.61 18.50 8.63
C PRO A 76 3.65 17.06 9.12
N ASN A 77 2.72 16.72 10.00
CA ASN A 77 2.52 15.35 10.45
C ASN A 77 1.94 14.51 9.32
N VAL A 78 2.12 13.19 9.39
CA VAL A 78 1.54 12.23 8.45
C VAL A 78 0.64 11.27 9.21
N LEU A 79 -0.65 11.22 8.84
CA LEU A 79 -1.59 10.22 9.32
C LEU A 79 -2.03 9.34 8.15
N LEU A 80 -1.52 8.10 8.13
CA LEU A 80 -1.94 7.06 7.20
C LEU A 80 -3.02 6.20 7.85
N ILE A 81 -4.22 6.17 7.26
CA ILE A 81 -5.35 5.35 7.70
C ILE A 81 -5.62 4.29 6.64
N THR A 82 -5.62 3.03 7.04
CA THR A 82 -5.93 1.89 6.17
C THR A 82 -7.12 1.10 6.71
N LEU A 83 -8.10 0.86 5.85
CA LEU A 83 -9.35 0.16 6.18
C LEU A 83 -9.35 -1.21 5.50
N ASP A 84 -9.16 -2.28 6.26
CA ASP A 84 -8.98 -3.62 5.69
C ASP A 84 -10.24 -4.10 4.94
N THR A 85 -10.09 -4.67 3.75
CA THR A 85 -11.20 -5.15 2.88
C THR A 85 -12.27 -4.11 2.51
N THR A 86 -12.01 -2.81 2.73
CA THR A 86 -13.02 -1.77 2.50
C THR A 86 -13.17 -1.44 1.02
N ARG A 87 -14.35 -1.73 0.47
CA ARG A 87 -14.74 -1.35 -0.89
C ARG A 87 -15.07 0.14 -1.01
N ALA A 88 -14.57 0.78 -2.06
CA ALA A 88 -14.85 2.19 -2.34
C ALA A 88 -16.36 2.44 -2.52
N ASP A 89 -17.08 1.54 -3.17
CA ASP A 89 -18.51 1.68 -3.48
C ASP A 89 -19.44 1.49 -2.26
N HIS A 90 -18.90 1.30 -1.06
CA HIS A 90 -19.63 1.31 0.21
C HIS A 90 -19.38 2.57 1.05
N LEU A 91 -18.55 3.51 0.60
CA LEU A 91 -18.39 4.82 1.24
C LEU A 91 -19.42 5.81 0.68
N SER A 92 -20.08 6.58 1.54
CA SER A 92 -21.08 7.57 1.10
C SER A 92 -20.49 8.65 0.21
N CYS A 93 -19.26 9.11 0.49
CA CYS A 93 -18.54 10.02 -0.40
C CYS A 93 -18.18 9.42 -1.76
N TYR A 94 -18.27 8.10 -1.97
CA TYR A 94 -18.06 7.47 -3.28
C TYR A 94 -19.37 7.21 -4.04
N GLY A 95 -20.49 7.74 -3.53
CA GLY A 95 -21.81 7.60 -4.14
C GLY A 95 -22.61 6.42 -3.61
N TYR A 96 -22.22 5.83 -2.48
CA TYR A 96 -23.04 4.81 -1.84
C TYR A 96 -24.38 5.38 -1.39
N GLY A 97 -25.47 4.62 -1.59
CA GLY A 97 -26.83 5.08 -1.31
C GLY A 97 -27.18 5.21 0.17
N LYS A 98 -26.30 4.76 1.08
CA LYS A 98 -26.47 4.86 2.53
C LYS A 98 -25.36 5.75 3.12
N GLN A 99 -25.67 6.45 4.20
CA GLN A 99 -24.71 7.29 4.94
C GLN A 99 -23.84 6.43 5.88
N THR A 100 -22.94 5.63 5.31
CA THR A 100 -22.05 4.72 6.05
C THR A 100 -20.87 5.45 6.69
N THR A 101 -20.34 6.50 6.06
CA THR A 101 -19.05 7.08 6.45
C THR A 101 -19.04 8.61 6.57
N PRO A 102 -19.94 9.24 7.35
CA PRO A 102 -20.03 10.69 7.44
C PRO A 102 -18.75 11.42 7.90
N ARG A 103 -17.88 10.79 8.71
CA ARG A 103 -16.63 11.41 9.17
C ARG A 103 -15.56 11.36 8.09
N ILE A 104 -15.44 10.26 7.36
CA ILE A 104 -14.57 10.17 6.17
C ILE A 104 -15.07 11.12 5.08
N ASP A 105 -16.38 11.25 4.89
CA ASP A 105 -16.96 12.18 3.92
C ASP A 105 -16.57 13.64 4.18
N ALA A 106 -16.47 14.03 5.46
CA ALA A 106 -15.99 15.37 5.83
C ALA A 106 -14.53 15.58 5.41
N ILE A 107 -13.65 14.59 5.62
CA ILE A 107 -12.25 14.65 5.16
C ILE A 107 -12.19 14.68 3.62
N ALA A 108 -13.04 13.90 2.94
CA ALA A 108 -13.11 13.92 1.48
C ALA A 108 -13.58 15.27 0.92
N ALA A 109 -14.48 15.98 1.63
CA ALA A 109 -14.96 17.30 1.24
C ALA A 109 -13.90 18.40 1.45
N GLU A 110 -12.96 18.20 2.36
CA GLU A 110 -11.83 19.10 2.65
C GLU A 110 -10.56 18.73 1.86
N GLY A 111 -10.51 17.55 1.25
CA GLY A 111 -9.35 17.03 0.53
C GLY A 111 -9.66 16.62 -0.92
N VAL A 112 -8.75 15.82 -1.49
CA VAL A 112 -8.86 15.27 -2.83
C VAL A 112 -9.27 13.80 -2.75
N ARG A 113 -10.41 13.46 -3.36
CA ARG A 113 -10.89 12.09 -3.53
C ARG A 113 -10.47 11.54 -4.89
N PHE A 114 -9.89 10.35 -4.92
CA PHE A 114 -9.54 9.66 -6.16
C PHE A 114 -10.58 8.57 -6.45
N ASP A 115 -11.27 8.67 -7.59
CA ASP A 115 -12.40 7.79 -7.93
C ASP A 115 -11.96 6.40 -8.45
N ALA A 116 -10.72 6.28 -8.92
CA ALA A 116 -10.20 5.09 -9.59
C ALA A 116 -8.83 4.65 -9.02
N ALA A 117 -8.72 4.56 -7.70
CA ALA A 117 -7.54 3.99 -7.04
C ALA A 117 -7.57 2.46 -7.08
N LEU A 118 -6.49 1.85 -7.58
CA LEU A 118 -6.32 0.40 -7.63
C LEU A 118 -5.27 -0.09 -6.63
N SER A 119 -5.68 -1.09 -5.84
CA SER A 119 -4.81 -1.92 -5.03
C SER A 119 -3.92 -2.82 -5.88
N THR A 120 -2.79 -3.19 -5.31
CA THR A 120 -1.80 -4.10 -5.91
C THR A 120 -1.98 -5.56 -5.52
N ALA A 121 -2.88 -5.88 -4.59
CA ALA A 121 -3.12 -7.26 -4.19
C ALA A 121 -4.48 -7.39 -3.50
N GLY A 122 -5.17 -8.52 -3.70
CA GLY A 122 -6.33 -8.91 -2.90
C GLY A 122 -5.95 -9.61 -1.59
N ILE A 123 -4.75 -9.35 -1.08
CA ILE A 123 -4.19 -9.95 0.14
C ILE A 123 -3.52 -8.88 0.99
N THR A 124 -3.89 -8.83 2.28
CA THR A 124 -3.56 -7.78 3.23
C THR A 124 -2.05 -7.46 3.34
N PRO A 125 -1.15 -8.37 3.73
CA PRO A 125 0.28 -8.05 3.90
C PRO A 125 0.94 -7.56 2.61
N MET A 126 0.59 -8.17 1.46
CA MET A 126 1.12 -7.78 0.16
C MET A 126 0.74 -6.34 -0.19
N SER A 127 -0.54 -5.99 -0.03
CA SER A 127 -1.01 -4.65 -0.35
C SER A 127 -0.39 -3.59 0.56
N HIS A 128 -0.25 -3.87 1.85
CA HIS A 128 0.40 -2.96 2.80
C HIS A 128 1.89 -2.75 2.50
N ALA A 129 2.62 -3.79 2.10
CA ALA A 129 4.00 -3.61 1.62
C ALA A 129 4.05 -2.66 0.42
N SER A 130 3.15 -2.78 -0.55
CA SER A 130 3.08 -1.85 -1.68
C SER A 130 2.77 -0.41 -1.25
N ILE A 131 1.82 -0.21 -0.33
CA ILE A 131 1.46 1.12 0.21
C ILE A 131 2.68 1.77 0.87
N LEU A 132 3.38 1.02 1.74
CA LEU A 132 4.48 1.54 2.54
C LEU A 132 5.78 1.72 1.74
N THR A 133 5.98 1.00 0.63
CA THR A 133 7.24 1.00 -0.13
C THR A 133 7.13 1.67 -1.50
N GLY A 134 5.93 1.92 -2.01
CA GLY A 134 5.72 2.46 -3.35
C GLY A 134 6.21 1.53 -4.47
N LEU A 135 6.31 0.23 -4.19
CA LEU A 135 6.75 -0.83 -5.10
C LEU A 135 5.60 -1.79 -5.40
N ASN A 136 5.61 -2.42 -6.57
CA ASN A 136 4.69 -3.51 -6.85
C ASN A 136 5.13 -4.83 -6.16
N PRO A 137 4.21 -5.80 -6.01
CA PRO A 137 4.50 -7.10 -5.40
C PRO A 137 5.72 -7.82 -5.97
N TYR A 138 5.90 -7.81 -7.29
CA TYR A 138 7.07 -8.43 -7.94
C TYR A 138 8.41 -7.74 -7.65
N ARG A 139 8.42 -6.52 -7.10
CA ARG A 139 9.63 -5.79 -6.67
C ARG A 139 9.94 -5.96 -5.20
N HIS A 140 8.97 -5.73 -4.33
CA HIS A 140 9.19 -5.85 -2.89
C HIS A 140 9.18 -7.31 -2.39
N ASN A 141 8.84 -8.26 -3.26
CA ASN A 141 8.88 -9.71 -3.05
C ASN A 141 7.95 -10.27 -1.96
N LEU A 142 7.32 -9.46 -1.10
CA LEU A 142 6.20 -9.93 -0.28
C LEU A 142 4.97 -10.20 -1.17
N ARG A 143 4.72 -11.46 -1.57
CA ARG A 143 3.72 -11.83 -2.60
C ARG A 143 2.79 -12.98 -2.21
N VAL A 144 3.07 -13.66 -1.11
CA VAL A 144 2.23 -14.76 -0.60
C VAL A 144 1.92 -14.57 0.86
N PHE A 145 0.69 -14.92 1.24
CA PHE A 145 0.30 -14.88 2.64
C PHE A 145 1.11 -15.87 3.49
N TRP A 146 1.43 -17.06 2.93
CA TRP A 146 2.44 -17.98 3.44
C TRP A 146 3.06 -18.82 2.33
N GLY A 147 4.37 -19.01 2.39
CA GLY A 147 5.12 -19.92 1.51
C GLY A 147 6.59 -19.54 1.39
N ASN A 148 7.40 -20.43 0.81
CA ASN A 148 8.85 -20.22 0.66
C ASN A 148 9.21 -19.25 -0.48
N ALA A 149 8.27 -18.40 -0.89
CA ALA A 149 8.42 -17.52 -2.04
C ALA A 149 7.74 -16.19 -1.71
N GLY A 150 8.43 -15.35 -0.94
CA GLY A 150 7.98 -13.99 -0.73
C GLY A 150 6.96 -13.82 0.41
N HIS A 151 7.21 -14.44 1.55
CA HIS A 151 6.33 -14.37 2.72
C HIS A 151 6.61 -13.18 3.66
N ARG A 152 7.78 -12.53 3.51
CA ARG A 152 8.17 -11.39 4.36
C ARG A 152 8.74 -10.25 3.53
N LEU A 153 8.51 -9.01 3.94
CA LEU A 153 9.13 -7.84 3.32
C LEU A 153 10.66 -7.88 3.58
N PRO A 154 11.50 -7.89 2.52
CA PRO A 154 12.95 -7.95 2.68
C PRO A 154 13.55 -6.75 3.40
N ALA A 155 14.58 -7.00 4.21
CA ALA A 155 15.23 -6.02 5.09
C ALA A 155 15.81 -4.80 4.35
N ASP A 156 16.17 -4.97 3.08
CA ASP A 156 16.80 -3.97 2.21
C ASP A 156 15.81 -3.12 1.40
N VAL A 157 14.51 -3.43 1.45
CA VAL A 157 13.46 -2.61 0.82
C VAL A 157 13.06 -1.48 1.79
N PRO A 158 13.35 -0.20 1.47
CA PRO A 158 12.99 0.92 2.34
C PRO A 158 11.48 1.14 2.38
N SER A 159 10.96 1.49 3.55
CA SER A 159 9.55 1.82 3.75
C SER A 159 9.35 3.26 4.24
N LEU A 160 8.14 3.81 4.06
CA LEU A 160 7.73 5.14 4.54
C LEU A 160 8.18 5.43 5.98
N PRO A 161 7.87 4.58 6.99
CA PRO A 161 8.28 4.85 8.36
C PRO A 161 9.81 4.91 8.53
N GLU A 162 10.58 4.05 7.85
CA GLU A 162 12.04 4.10 7.91
C GLU A 162 12.60 5.40 7.30
N ILE A 163 12.02 5.84 6.18
CA ILE A 163 12.39 7.08 5.50
C ILE A 163 12.11 8.29 6.39
N LEU A 164 10.94 8.34 7.03
CA LEU A 164 10.54 9.46 7.89
C LEU A 164 11.26 9.45 9.25
N ALA A 165 11.48 8.29 9.85
CA ALA A 165 12.29 8.17 11.07
C ALA A 165 13.71 8.69 10.85
N ALA A 166 14.32 8.40 9.69
CA ALA A 166 15.62 8.95 9.31
C ALA A 166 15.63 10.48 9.10
N ARG A 167 14.45 11.12 9.03
CA ARG A 167 14.26 12.58 8.97
C ARG A 167 13.77 13.19 10.28
N GLY A 168 13.79 12.42 11.37
CA GLY A 168 13.46 12.90 12.71
C GLY A 168 11.97 12.86 13.07
N TYR A 169 11.15 12.14 12.30
CA TYR A 169 9.75 11.91 12.67
C TYR A 169 9.68 10.89 13.81
N ASP A 170 8.80 11.15 14.79
CA ASP A 170 8.36 10.11 15.71
C ASP A 170 7.32 9.22 15.00
N THR A 171 7.60 7.93 14.89
CA THR A 171 6.84 6.99 14.06
C THR A 171 6.04 6.02 14.92
N GLY A 172 4.71 6.04 14.78
CA GLY A 172 3.79 5.16 15.49
C GLY A 172 2.93 4.32 14.55
N ALA A 173 2.66 3.07 14.90
CA ALA A 173 1.69 2.21 14.23
C ALA A 173 0.77 1.56 15.25
N PHE A 174 -0.54 1.60 14.94
CA PHE A 174 -1.61 1.01 15.73
C PHE A 174 -2.43 0.15 14.79
N VAL A 175 -2.14 -1.15 14.80
CA VAL A 175 -2.69 -2.08 13.81
C VAL A 175 -3.66 -3.06 14.43
N SER A 176 -4.71 -3.45 13.69
CA SER A 176 -5.83 -4.22 14.26
C SER A 176 -5.76 -5.72 14.03
N ALA A 177 -4.78 -6.24 13.28
CA ALA A 177 -4.74 -7.66 12.93
C ALA A 177 -3.34 -8.23 12.68
N TYR A 178 -3.19 -9.54 12.88
CA TYR A 178 -1.96 -10.28 12.63
C TYR A 178 -1.37 -10.14 11.21
N PRO A 179 -2.17 -10.10 10.12
CA PRO A 179 -1.68 -9.95 8.75
C PRO A 179 -0.85 -8.68 8.48
N VAL A 180 -0.88 -7.69 9.38
CA VAL A 180 -0.10 -6.46 9.29
C VAL A 180 0.99 -6.35 10.37
N SER A 181 1.34 -7.47 11.03
CA SER A 181 2.30 -7.53 12.13
C SER A 181 3.77 -7.63 11.71
N ALA A 182 4.67 -7.62 12.70
CA ALA A 182 6.11 -7.81 12.52
C ALA A 182 6.51 -9.15 11.85
N ALA A 183 5.63 -10.17 11.90
CA ALA A 183 5.83 -11.44 11.19
C ALA A 183 6.07 -11.22 9.68
N TYR A 184 5.42 -10.20 9.10
CA TYR A 184 5.55 -9.83 7.69
C TYR A 184 6.61 -8.76 7.41
N GLY A 185 7.30 -8.26 8.44
CA GLY A 185 8.33 -7.21 8.31
C GLY A 185 7.79 -5.79 8.11
N LEU A 186 6.51 -5.57 8.47
CA LEU A 186 5.80 -4.30 8.32
C LEU A 186 5.96 -3.35 9.52
N ASP A 187 6.66 -3.80 10.58
CA ASP A 187 6.97 -3.06 11.80
C ASP A 187 8.18 -2.11 11.66
N ARG A 188 9.02 -2.35 10.66
CA ARG A 188 10.30 -1.65 10.50
C ARG A 188 10.09 -0.15 10.35
N GLY A 189 10.93 0.62 11.04
CA GLY A 189 10.90 2.07 11.02
C GLY A 189 9.88 2.72 11.97
N PHE A 190 8.97 1.96 12.57
CA PHE A 190 8.10 2.47 13.63
C PHE A 190 8.80 2.40 15.00
N ALA A 191 8.94 3.55 15.66
CA ALA A 191 9.45 3.62 17.04
C ALA A 191 8.44 3.04 18.04
N THR A 192 7.15 3.21 17.77
CA THR A 192 6.05 2.52 18.48
C THR A 192 5.29 1.63 17.51
N PHE A 193 5.26 0.33 17.76
CA PHE A 193 4.47 -0.62 16.97
C PHE A 193 3.52 -1.42 17.88
N ASP A 194 2.27 -1.00 17.93
CA ASP A 194 1.24 -1.57 18.79
C ASP A 194 0.25 -2.40 17.96
N THR A 195 0.25 -3.71 18.18
CA THR A 195 -0.71 -4.64 17.57
C THR A 195 -1.93 -4.89 18.46
N GLY A 196 -1.82 -4.59 19.76
CA GLY A 196 -2.81 -4.97 20.77
C GLY A 196 -3.02 -6.48 20.92
N LEU A 197 -2.16 -7.32 20.34
CA LEU A 197 -2.24 -8.79 20.39
C LEU A 197 -1.37 -9.33 21.53
N ASP A 198 -1.72 -10.48 22.10
CA ASP A 198 -0.82 -11.21 23.00
C ASP A 198 0.30 -11.88 22.18
N GLU A 199 1.55 -11.55 22.48
CA GLU A 199 2.72 -12.06 21.76
C GLU A 199 3.15 -13.45 22.23
N SER A 200 2.55 -14.02 23.30
CA SER A 200 2.98 -15.31 23.82
C SER A 200 2.63 -16.46 22.87
N LEU A 201 3.68 -17.11 22.34
CA LEU A 201 3.59 -18.19 21.36
C LEU A 201 2.91 -19.46 21.92
N ALA A 202 2.84 -19.59 23.24
CA ALA A 202 2.33 -20.76 23.95
C ALA A 202 0.79 -20.93 23.86
N GLU A 203 0.04 -19.87 23.56
CA GLU A 203 -1.43 -19.92 23.42
C GLU A 203 -1.91 -20.03 21.95
N LEU A 204 -0.98 -20.20 21.01
CA LEU A 204 -1.27 -20.36 19.58
C LEU A 204 -1.77 -21.77 19.20
N ASP A 205 -2.21 -22.59 20.17
CA ASP A 205 -3.02 -23.78 19.90
C ASP A 205 -4.44 -23.39 19.48
N LEU A 206 -4.54 -22.95 18.23
CA LEU A 206 -5.75 -22.44 17.61
C LEU A 206 -6.78 -23.54 17.30
N SER A 207 -6.45 -24.81 17.57
CA SER A 207 -7.41 -25.92 17.54
C SER A 207 -8.45 -25.83 18.68
N GLN A 208 -8.10 -25.11 19.77
CA GLN A 208 -8.97 -24.86 20.92
C GLN A 208 -9.65 -23.48 20.84
N GLN A 209 -8.99 -22.45 20.28
CA GLN A 209 -9.53 -21.08 20.20
C GLN A 209 -10.69 -20.91 19.21
N GLN A 210 -10.86 -21.80 18.22
CA GLN A 210 -12.07 -21.81 17.38
C GLN A 210 -13.36 -22.17 18.15
N LYS A 211 -13.28 -22.61 19.42
CA LYS A 211 -14.43 -23.06 20.21
C LYS A 211 -14.91 -22.06 21.27
N HIS A 212 -14.18 -20.99 21.54
CA HIS A 212 -14.51 -19.98 22.54
C HIS A 212 -13.99 -18.66 21.98
N ASP A 213 -14.81 -17.79 21.40
CA ASP A 213 -15.33 -16.66 22.18
C ASP A 213 -16.64 -16.12 21.60
N SER A 214 -17.75 -16.58 22.18
CA SER A 214 -19.07 -15.95 22.03
C SER A 214 -19.29 -14.79 23.02
N HIS A 215 -18.26 -14.33 23.74
CA HIS A 215 -18.42 -13.36 24.82
C HIS A 215 -17.27 -12.33 24.91
N TRP A 216 -17.15 -11.45 23.92
CA TRP A 216 -16.15 -10.37 23.89
C TRP A 216 -16.40 -9.20 24.85
N PHE A 217 -17.46 -9.26 25.67
CA PHE A 217 -17.77 -8.17 26.60
C PHE A 217 -16.85 -8.12 27.83
N ASP A 218 -16.06 -9.17 28.12
CA ASP A 218 -15.19 -9.25 29.32
C ASP A 218 -13.96 -10.20 29.19
N GLY A 219 -13.46 -10.49 27.97
CA GLY A 219 -12.38 -11.49 27.74
C GLY A 219 -10.95 -10.91 27.56
N PRO A 220 -9.89 -11.73 27.75
CA PRO A 220 -8.49 -11.35 27.46
C PRO A 220 -8.28 -10.98 25.98
N ARG A 221 -7.18 -10.27 25.67
CA ARG A 221 -6.83 -9.83 24.30
C ARG A 221 -6.83 -11.03 23.34
N SER A 222 -7.46 -10.89 22.18
CA SER A 222 -7.37 -11.89 21.11
C SER A 222 -5.92 -11.99 20.60
N SER A 223 -5.48 -13.21 20.29
CA SER A 223 -4.14 -13.48 19.77
C SER A 223 -3.95 -13.07 18.30
N THR A 224 -5.03 -12.75 17.57
CA THR A 224 -4.97 -12.53 16.11
C THR A 224 -5.54 -11.21 15.62
N GLN A 225 -6.41 -10.55 16.39
CA GLN A 225 -7.05 -9.28 15.98
C GLN A 225 -7.55 -8.44 17.16
N ARG A 226 -7.88 -7.17 16.94
CA ARG A 226 -8.57 -6.30 17.89
C ARG A 226 -9.61 -5.43 17.20
N ARG A 227 -10.58 -4.95 17.98
CA ARG A 227 -11.64 -4.05 17.50
C ARG A 227 -11.13 -2.61 17.35
N GLY A 228 -11.69 -1.86 16.40
CA GLY A 228 -11.24 -0.52 16.04
C GLY A 228 -11.27 0.52 17.17
N ASP A 229 -12.12 0.38 18.19
CA ASP A 229 -12.11 1.28 19.35
C ASP A 229 -10.83 1.14 20.18
N GLN A 230 -10.32 -0.08 20.35
CA GLN A 230 -9.06 -0.32 21.06
C GLN A 230 -7.86 0.23 20.28
N THR A 231 -7.89 0.11 18.95
CA THR A 231 -6.89 0.72 18.06
C THR A 231 -6.89 2.23 18.18
N THR A 232 -8.08 2.84 18.17
CA THR A 232 -8.23 4.29 18.36
C THR A 232 -7.79 4.73 19.75
N ASP A 233 -8.12 4.00 20.81
CA ASP A 233 -7.72 4.34 22.18
C ASP A 233 -6.18 4.35 22.32
N ALA A 234 -5.51 3.33 21.77
CA ALA A 234 -4.04 3.26 21.77
C ALA A 234 -3.41 4.41 20.95
N ALA A 235 -3.96 4.70 19.77
CA ALA A 235 -3.48 5.79 18.93
C ALA A 235 -3.66 7.16 19.60
N LEU A 236 -4.82 7.42 20.22
CA LEU A 236 -5.09 8.66 20.95
C LEU A 236 -4.15 8.83 22.15
N ALA A 237 -3.94 7.76 22.93
CA ALA A 237 -3.01 7.80 24.06
C ALA A 237 -1.56 8.12 23.63
N TRP A 238 -1.17 7.72 22.42
CA TRP A 238 0.13 8.07 21.85
C TRP A 238 0.16 9.50 21.30
N LEU A 239 -0.88 9.92 20.57
CA LEU A 239 -1.01 11.27 20.02
C LEU A 239 -1.05 12.35 21.10
N ASP A 240 -1.68 12.07 22.25
CA ASP A 240 -1.77 12.98 23.40
C ASP A 240 -0.40 13.33 24.00
N GLN A 241 0.63 12.51 23.73
CA GLN A 241 1.99 12.74 24.20
C GLN A 241 2.83 13.54 23.18
N ARG A 242 2.29 13.84 21.99
CA ARG A 242 3.03 14.53 20.92
C ARG A 242 2.96 16.04 21.10
N GLY A 243 4.11 16.68 20.91
CA GLY A 243 4.27 18.13 20.95
C GLY A 243 4.25 18.74 19.55
N LYS A 244 5.16 19.69 19.30
CA LYS A 244 5.32 20.33 17.99
C LYS A 244 6.22 19.56 17.02
N GLU A 245 6.92 18.55 17.50
CA GLU A 245 7.81 17.72 16.67
C GLU A 245 6.98 16.91 15.67
N PRO A 246 7.47 16.73 14.43
CA PRO A 246 6.72 16.02 13.41
C PRO A 246 6.58 14.53 13.75
N TRP A 247 5.42 13.97 13.45
CA TRP A 247 5.15 12.56 13.65
C TRP A 247 4.51 11.91 12.42
N CYS A 248 4.68 10.60 12.31
CA CYS A 248 4.02 9.77 11.31
C CYS A 248 3.29 8.63 12.02
N ALA A 249 1.97 8.56 11.86
CA ALA A 249 1.13 7.53 12.45
C ALA A 249 0.46 6.67 11.37
N TRP A 250 0.52 5.35 11.53
CA TRP A 250 -0.28 4.40 10.75
C TRP A 250 -1.36 3.78 11.62
N LEU A 251 -2.62 4.02 11.27
CA LEU A 251 -3.80 3.43 11.92
C LEU A 251 -4.44 2.43 10.96
N HIS A 252 -4.50 1.16 11.34
CA HIS A 252 -5.12 0.10 10.55
C HIS A 252 -6.34 -0.47 11.28
N TYR A 253 -7.48 -0.52 10.58
CA TYR A 253 -8.76 -1.02 11.09
C TYR A 253 -9.16 -2.30 10.35
N PHE A 254 -9.69 -3.29 11.08
CA PHE A 254 -9.96 -4.64 10.56
C PHE A 254 -11.44 -5.05 10.65
N ASP A 255 -12.30 -4.22 11.23
CA ASP A 255 -13.65 -4.59 11.68
C ASP A 255 -14.55 -5.12 10.54
N VAL A 256 -14.41 -4.59 9.32
CA VAL A 256 -15.20 -5.04 8.16
C VAL A 256 -14.64 -6.30 7.46
N HIS A 257 -13.43 -6.77 7.85
CA HIS A 257 -12.83 -8.00 7.32
C HIS A 257 -13.43 -9.24 7.97
N ASP A 258 -13.39 -9.24 9.30
CA ASP A 258 -13.87 -10.34 10.13
C ASP A 258 -15.11 -9.95 10.94
N PHE A 259 -16.25 -10.39 10.43
CA PHE A 259 -17.58 -10.21 11.02
C PHE A 259 -17.81 -11.03 12.31
N SER A 260 -16.77 -11.70 12.82
CA SER A 260 -16.75 -12.20 14.19
C SER A 260 -16.46 -11.10 15.22
N ILE A 261 -15.84 -9.99 14.80
CA ILE A 261 -15.77 -8.75 15.55
C ILE A 261 -17.10 -8.03 15.34
N VAL A 262 -17.72 -7.62 16.44
CA VAL A 262 -18.93 -6.79 16.41
C VAL A 262 -18.72 -5.51 17.22
N PRO A 263 -19.37 -4.39 16.88
CA PRO A 263 -19.25 -3.15 17.60
C PRO A 263 -19.86 -3.31 19.00
N PRO A 264 -19.50 -2.43 19.95
CA PRO A 264 -20.10 -2.43 21.28
C PRO A 264 -21.63 -2.42 21.23
N ALA A 265 -22.29 -3.13 22.16
CA ALA A 265 -23.75 -3.24 22.20
C ALA A 265 -24.48 -1.89 22.16
N ALA A 266 -23.93 -0.86 22.81
CA ALA A 266 -24.49 0.49 22.79
C ALA A 266 -24.44 1.12 21.39
N PHE A 267 -23.37 0.88 20.64
CA PHE A 267 -23.26 1.30 19.24
C PHE A 267 -24.26 0.53 18.38
N ALA A 268 -24.28 -0.80 18.52
CA ALA A 268 -25.19 -1.65 17.79
C ALA A 268 -26.67 -1.25 17.97
N ALA A 269 -27.09 -1.00 19.21
CA ALA A 269 -28.43 -0.56 19.55
C ALA A 269 -28.80 0.78 18.91
N ARG A 270 -27.87 1.76 18.91
CA ARG A 270 -28.08 3.07 18.29
C ARG A 270 -28.29 2.98 16.78
N HIS A 271 -27.67 1.98 16.14
CA HIS A 271 -27.75 1.74 14.71
C HIS A 271 -28.79 0.68 14.32
N GLY A 272 -29.62 0.23 15.28
CA GLY A 272 -30.68 -0.76 15.04
C GLY A 272 -30.17 -2.15 14.67
N ILE A 273 -28.91 -2.46 14.98
CA ILE A 273 -28.29 -3.76 14.68
C ILE A 273 -28.68 -4.73 15.79
N THR A 274 -29.29 -5.84 15.39
CA THR A 274 -29.63 -6.94 16.29
C THR A 274 -28.77 -8.13 15.94
N TYR A 275 -27.96 -8.60 16.88
CA TYR A 275 -27.20 -9.84 16.73
C TYR A 275 -28.10 -11.02 17.04
N ASP A 276 -28.32 -11.87 16.04
CA ASP A 276 -28.91 -13.18 16.26
C ASP A 276 -27.77 -14.16 16.60
N PRO A 277 -27.63 -14.59 17.87
CA PRO A 277 -26.56 -15.50 18.28
C PRO A 277 -26.71 -16.90 17.65
N THR A 278 -27.83 -17.19 17.00
CA THR A 278 -28.04 -18.47 16.29
C THR A 278 -27.45 -18.45 14.88
N ILE A 279 -27.17 -17.27 14.32
CA ILE A 279 -26.59 -17.12 13.00
C ILE A 279 -25.07 -17.26 13.12
N SER A 280 -24.51 -18.18 12.33
CA SER A 280 -23.07 -18.38 12.28
C SER A 280 -22.36 -17.11 11.77
N PRO A 281 -21.29 -16.64 12.41
CA PRO A 281 -20.43 -15.57 11.87
C PRO A 281 -19.81 -15.93 10.51
N ARG A 282 -19.83 -17.22 10.14
CA ARG A 282 -19.36 -17.71 8.83
C ARG A 282 -20.45 -17.69 7.76
N ASP A 283 -21.70 -17.36 8.11
CA ASP A 283 -22.80 -17.27 7.15
C ASP A 283 -22.62 -16.06 6.21
N PRO A 284 -22.60 -16.27 4.88
CA PRO A 284 -22.49 -15.20 3.88
C PRO A 284 -23.46 -14.03 4.06
N ASP A 285 -24.72 -14.32 4.38
CA ASP A 285 -25.76 -13.30 4.46
C ASP A 285 -25.63 -12.47 5.73
N ALA A 286 -25.26 -13.13 6.83
CA ALA A 286 -24.94 -12.49 8.10
C ALA A 286 -23.73 -11.57 8.00
N ARG A 287 -22.65 -12.05 7.36
CA ARG A 287 -21.40 -11.30 7.14
C ARG A 287 -21.67 -9.98 6.42
N GLU A 288 -22.39 -10.04 5.31
CA GLU A 288 -22.68 -8.84 4.54
C GLU A 288 -23.63 -7.87 5.25
N ALA A 289 -24.59 -8.38 6.03
CA ALA A 289 -25.51 -7.53 6.79
C ALA A 289 -24.78 -6.66 7.84
N LEU A 290 -23.62 -7.10 8.32
CA LEU A 290 -22.79 -6.36 9.27
C LEU A 290 -21.78 -5.42 8.60
N TYR A 291 -21.50 -5.58 7.31
CA TYR A 291 -20.47 -4.80 6.63
C TYR A 291 -20.67 -3.27 6.74
N ASP A 292 -21.88 -2.77 6.46
CA ASP A 292 -22.16 -1.32 6.57
C ASP A 292 -22.17 -0.82 8.03
N PRO A 293 -22.78 -1.53 9.00
CA PRO A 293 -22.59 -1.29 10.42
C PRO A 293 -21.16 -1.17 10.92
N GLU A 294 -20.30 -2.14 10.59
CA GLU A 294 -18.89 -2.16 10.99
C GLU A 294 -18.14 -0.98 10.35
N LEU A 295 -18.43 -0.68 9.08
CA LEU A 295 -17.84 0.47 8.41
C LEU A 295 -18.24 1.79 9.09
N ASN A 296 -19.49 1.90 9.55
CA ASN A 296 -19.93 3.07 10.32
C ASN A 296 -19.28 3.14 11.71
N PHE A 297 -19.01 1.98 12.32
CA PHE A 297 -18.28 1.92 13.58
C PHE A 297 -16.84 2.41 13.39
N ILE A 298 -16.13 1.93 12.37
CA ILE A 298 -14.80 2.43 11.98
C ILE A 298 -14.86 3.96 11.75
N ASP A 299 -15.83 4.46 10.98
CA ASP A 299 -16.00 5.89 10.72
C ASP A 299 -16.19 6.70 12.03
N THR A 300 -16.94 6.16 12.99
CA THR A 300 -17.10 6.76 14.31
C THR A 300 -15.79 6.80 15.09
N GLN A 301 -14.99 5.74 15.03
CA GLN A 301 -13.67 5.68 15.66
C GLN A 301 -12.67 6.66 15.02
N LEU A 302 -12.68 6.80 13.70
CA LEU A 302 -11.91 7.83 12.99
C LEU A 302 -12.37 9.23 13.36
N GLY A 303 -13.68 9.41 13.57
CA GLY A 303 -14.24 10.67 14.06
C GLY A 303 -13.57 11.15 15.34
N ARG A 304 -13.30 10.25 16.30
CA ARG A 304 -12.59 10.55 17.54
C ARG A 304 -11.15 11.00 17.30
N VAL A 305 -10.45 10.37 16.36
CA VAL A 305 -9.07 10.76 15.96
C VAL A 305 -9.07 12.17 15.37
N PHE A 306 -9.99 12.45 14.43
CA PHE A 306 -10.09 13.77 13.81
C PHE A 306 -10.48 14.86 14.83
N ASP A 307 -11.39 14.55 15.77
CA ASP A 307 -11.75 15.49 16.83
C ASP A 307 -10.57 15.78 17.77
N ALA A 308 -9.73 14.78 18.07
CA ALA A 308 -8.52 14.96 18.88
C ALA A 308 -7.45 15.81 18.17
N LEU A 309 -7.26 15.62 16.86
CA LEU A 309 -6.36 16.47 16.07
C LEU A 309 -6.84 17.93 16.06
N LYS A 310 -8.15 18.16 15.93
CA LYS A 310 -8.75 19.50 15.99
C LYS A 310 -8.60 20.13 17.38
N ALA A 311 -8.90 19.36 18.43
CA ALA A 311 -8.82 19.84 19.82
C ALA A 311 -7.38 20.18 20.24
N SER A 312 -6.38 19.45 19.73
CA SER A 312 -4.96 19.72 19.99
C SER A 312 -4.34 20.78 19.07
N GLY A 313 -5.09 21.26 18.06
CA GLY A 313 -4.59 22.21 17.05
C GLY A 313 -3.62 21.59 16.04
N GLN A 314 -3.46 20.26 16.03
CA GLN A 314 -2.58 19.55 15.10
C GLN A 314 -3.22 19.33 13.72
N ASP A 315 -4.55 19.47 13.63
CA ASP A 315 -5.32 19.28 12.39
C ASP A 315 -4.77 20.11 11.23
N GLU A 316 -4.46 21.39 11.45
CA GLU A 316 -3.99 22.31 10.41
C GLU A 316 -2.56 22.02 9.93
N ASN A 317 -1.80 21.18 10.64
CA ASN A 317 -0.44 20.76 10.28
C ASN A 317 -0.35 19.24 9.99
N THR A 318 -1.46 18.58 9.66
CA THR A 318 -1.46 17.12 9.42
C THR A 318 -1.92 16.78 8.01
N ILE A 319 -1.09 16.04 7.28
CA ILE A 319 -1.46 15.35 6.05
C ILE A 319 -2.23 14.07 6.44
N ILE A 320 -3.43 13.89 5.90
CA ILE A 320 -4.25 12.70 6.13
C ILE A 320 -4.41 11.91 4.83
N VAL A 321 -4.09 10.63 4.87
CA VAL A 321 -4.37 9.65 3.80
C VAL A 321 -5.35 8.63 4.34
N ILE A 322 -6.47 8.42 3.66
CA ILE A 322 -7.43 7.35 3.96
C ILE A 322 -7.51 6.44 2.75
N THR A 323 -7.22 5.15 2.92
CA THR A 323 -7.31 4.16 1.86
C THR A 323 -7.73 2.79 2.38
N ALA A 324 -7.91 1.83 1.48
CA ALA A 324 -8.05 0.42 1.82
C ALA A 324 -6.91 -0.37 1.19
N ASP A 325 -6.59 -1.51 1.79
CA ASP A 325 -5.62 -2.44 1.23
C ASP A 325 -6.21 -3.20 0.03
N HIS A 326 -7.48 -3.58 0.09
CA HIS A 326 -8.29 -4.15 -0.98
C HIS A 326 -9.77 -4.14 -0.56
N GLY A 327 -10.66 -4.68 -1.40
CA GLY A 327 -12.08 -4.87 -1.13
C GLY A 327 -12.47 -6.33 -0.89
N GLN A 328 -13.77 -6.58 -0.80
CA GLN A 328 -14.38 -7.88 -0.48
C GLN A 328 -15.41 -8.29 -1.53
N GLY A 329 -15.51 -9.59 -1.82
CA GLY A 329 -16.45 -10.12 -2.81
C GLY A 329 -17.90 -9.81 -2.48
N LEU A 330 -18.32 -10.05 -1.23
CA LEU A 330 -19.73 -9.93 -0.81
C LEU A 330 -20.65 -10.74 -1.74
N LYS A 331 -21.97 -10.59 -1.63
CA LYS A 331 -22.95 -11.32 -2.45
C LYS A 331 -22.84 -10.99 -3.91
N ASP A 332 -22.50 -9.75 -4.27
CA ASP A 332 -22.41 -9.35 -5.67
C ASP A 332 -21.16 -9.92 -6.35
N GLY A 333 -20.00 -9.94 -5.69
CA GLY A 333 -18.82 -10.66 -6.15
C GLY A 333 -19.06 -12.17 -6.24
N LYS A 334 -19.81 -12.75 -5.28
CA LYS A 334 -20.24 -14.16 -5.37
C LYS A 334 -21.17 -14.41 -6.56
N ALA A 335 -22.13 -13.52 -6.79
CA ALA A 335 -23.10 -13.66 -7.87
C ALA A 335 -22.47 -13.48 -9.26
N ARG A 336 -21.51 -12.56 -9.39
CA ARG A 336 -20.86 -12.21 -10.66
C ARG A 336 -19.67 -13.11 -10.99
N HIS A 337 -18.86 -13.44 -9.99
CA HIS A 337 -17.55 -14.08 -10.15
C HIS A 337 -17.35 -15.32 -9.26
N GLY A 338 -18.39 -15.77 -8.55
CA GLY A 338 -18.36 -17.04 -7.79
C GLY A 338 -17.62 -16.99 -6.45
N TRP A 339 -17.16 -15.84 -5.99
CA TRP A 339 -16.36 -15.71 -4.77
C TRP A 339 -16.82 -14.55 -3.87
N ILE A 340 -17.02 -14.85 -2.58
CA ILE A 340 -17.51 -13.88 -1.58
C ILE A 340 -16.41 -13.17 -0.79
N LYS A 341 -15.20 -13.74 -0.76
CA LYS A 341 -14.06 -13.18 -0.02
C LYS A 341 -13.20 -12.30 -0.92
N HIS A 342 -12.13 -11.73 -0.39
CA HIS A 342 -11.02 -11.11 -1.12
C HIS A 342 -10.12 -12.18 -1.80
N ARG A 343 -9.17 -11.73 -2.65
CA ARG A 343 -8.09 -12.46 -3.37
C ARG A 343 -8.17 -12.46 -4.89
N LEU A 344 -9.38 -12.37 -5.45
CA LEU A 344 -9.54 -12.27 -6.90
C LEU A 344 -9.25 -10.84 -7.36
N LEU A 345 -8.90 -10.67 -8.63
CA LEU A 345 -8.38 -9.41 -9.16
C LEU A 345 -9.44 -8.53 -9.85
N TYR A 346 -10.71 -8.74 -9.51
CA TYR A 346 -11.85 -7.96 -10.00
C TYR A 346 -11.96 -6.60 -9.28
N GLN A 347 -12.74 -5.67 -9.83
CA GLN A 347 -12.92 -4.30 -9.36
C GLN A 347 -13.45 -4.24 -7.93
N TRP A 348 -14.36 -5.15 -7.54
CA TRP A 348 -14.84 -5.21 -6.16
C TRP A 348 -13.73 -5.52 -5.15
N CYS A 349 -12.61 -6.10 -5.59
CA CYS A 349 -11.43 -6.34 -4.74
C CYS A 349 -10.36 -5.27 -4.92
N LEU A 350 -10.09 -4.83 -6.15
CA LEU A 350 -8.95 -3.95 -6.41
C LEU A 350 -9.29 -2.46 -6.36
N ARG A 351 -10.54 -2.05 -6.59
CA ARG A 351 -10.92 -0.63 -6.53
C ARG A 351 -11.17 -0.21 -5.09
N VAL A 352 -10.21 0.50 -4.52
CA VAL A 352 -10.19 0.92 -3.12
C VAL A 352 -10.50 2.41 -2.98
N PRO A 353 -10.99 2.88 -1.82
CA PRO A 353 -11.02 4.30 -1.54
C PRO A 353 -9.58 4.85 -1.45
N LEU A 354 -9.42 6.10 -1.85
CA LEU A 354 -8.21 6.89 -1.63
C LEU A 354 -8.60 8.37 -1.51
N ILE A 355 -8.39 8.91 -0.33
CA ILE A 355 -8.61 10.32 0.00
C ILE A 355 -7.30 10.89 0.54
N LEU A 356 -6.92 12.05 0.03
CA LEU A 356 -5.73 12.78 0.43
C LEU A 356 -6.12 14.18 0.88
N ARG A 357 -5.89 14.52 2.14
CA ARG A 357 -6.03 15.88 2.65
C ARG A 357 -4.67 16.42 3.03
N ILE A 358 -4.21 17.44 2.31
CA ILE A 358 -2.96 18.16 2.57
C ILE A 358 -3.32 19.58 3.04
N PRO A 359 -2.76 20.07 4.16
CA PRO A 359 -2.99 21.44 4.60
C PRO A 359 -2.74 22.48 3.49
N GLY A 360 -3.71 23.37 3.27
CA GLY A 360 -3.64 24.42 2.25
C GLY A 360 -3.91 23.97 0.81
N GLN A 361 -4.09 22.67 0.56
CA GLN A 361 -4.50 22.17 -0.75
C GLN A 361 -6.02 22.30 -0.95
N ALA A 362 -6.44 22.74 -2.13
CA ALA A 362 -7.86 22.82 -2.47
C ALA A 362 -8.49 21.42 -2.62
N PRO A 363 -9.75 21.24 -2.19
CA PRO A 363 -10.44 19.98 -2.36
C PRO A 363 -10.79 19.72 -3.83
N GLY A 364 -10.99 18.45 -4.18
CA GLY A 364 -11.29 18.06 -5.55
C GLY A 364 -11.57 16.59 -5.75
N VAL A 365 -11.94 16.23 -6.98
CA VAL A 365 -12.15 14.83 -7.38
C VAL A 365 -11.29 14.52 -8.59
N VAL A 366 -10.43 13.52 -8.46
CA VAL A 366 -9.58 13.01 -9.55
C VAL A 366 -10.19 11.73 -10.09
N LYS A 367 -10.50 11.72 -11.39
CA LYS A 367 -11.09 10.57 -12.09
C LYS A 367 -10.07 9.64 -12.73
N ASN A 368 -8.83 10.10 -12.88
CA ASN A 368 -7.74 9.31 -13.44
C ASN A 368 -7.51 8.05 -12.59
N GLN A 369 -7.10 6.96 -13.25
CA GLN A 369 -6.63 5.78 -12.53
C GLN A 369 -5.36 6.13 -11.75
N VAL A 370 -5.35 5.78 -10.47
CA VAL A 370 -4.20 5.91 -9.57
C VAL A 370 -3.97 4.59 -8.85
N ARG A 371 -2.86 4.44 -8.13
CA ARG A 371 -2.43 3.15 -7.58
C ARG A 371 -2.04 3.30 -6.12
N SER A 372 -2.21 2.26 -5.31
CA SER A 372 -1.77 2.30 -3.91
C SER A 372 -0.26 2.58 -3.76
N ILE A 373 0.56 2.17 -4.74
CA ILE A 373 2.00 2.48 -4.77
C ILE A 373 2.32 3.97 -4.99
N ASP A 374 1.33 4.76 -5.44
CA ASP A 374 1.49 6.20 -5.63
C ASP A 374 1.47 6.97 -4.29
N ILE A 375 1.05 6.34 -3.18
CA ILE A 375 0.94 6.97 -1.86
C ILE A 375 2.31 7.40 -1.33
N LEU A 376 3.31 6.49 -1.31
CA LEU A 376 4.66 6.81 -0.83
C LEU A 376 5.27 8.05 -1.54
N PRO A 377 5.43 8.08 -2.88
CA PRO A 377 6.03 9.23 -3.53
C PRO A 377 5.19 10.51 -3.39
N THR A 378 3.87 10.40 -3.23
CA THR A 378 3.01 11.56 -2.95
C THR A 378 3.29 12.17 -1.59
N LEU A 379 3.38 11.32 -0.55
CA LEU A 379 3.71 11.78 0.79
C LEU A 379 5.12 12.39 0.84
N LEU A 380 6.09 11.77 0.18
CA LEU A 380 7.44 12.32 0.14
C LEU A 380 7.51 13.66 -0.61
N GLU A 381 6.83 13.81 -1.76
CA GLU A 381 6.75 15.11 -2.45
C GLU A 381 6.05 16.16 -1.58
N ALA A 382 4.96 15.81 -0.89
CA ALA A 382 4.23 16.74 0.00
C ALA A 382 5.07 17.19 1.21
N LEU A 383 6.11 16.44 1.55
CA LEU A 383 7.08 16.74 2.61
C LEU A 383 8.38 17.37 2.07
N ASP A 384 8.44 17.73 0.78
CA ASP A 384 9.66 18.19 0.10
C ASP A 384 10.84 17.20 0.19
N LEU A 385 10.54 15.89 0.19
CA LEU A 385 11.52 14.81 0.24
C LEU A 385 11.58 14.06 -1.10
N ALA A 386 12.80 13.74 -1.54
CA ALA A 386 12.99 12.87 -2.71
C ALA A 386 12.77 11.39 -2.34
N PRO A 387 12.02 10.61 -3.15
CA PRO A 387 11.86 9.18 -2.95
C PRO A 387 13.19 8.41 -3.13
N PRO A 388 13.50 7.42 -2.27
CA PRO A 388 14.69 6.59 -2.45
C PRO A 388 14.48 5.59 -3.59
N ALA A 389 15.38 5.55 -4.58
CA ALA A 389 15.27 4.58 -5.66
C ALA A 389 15.54 3.15 -5.18
N PRO A 390 14.82 2.13 -5.69
CA PRO A 390 13.74 2.22 -6.67
C PRO A 390 12.38 2.60 -6.05
N VAL A 391 11.59 3.42 -6.75
CA VAL A 391 10.14 3.62 -6.52
C VAL A 391 9.43 3.44 -7.86
N GLU A 392 8.29 2.73 -7.86
CA GLU A 392 7.48 2.49 -9.07
C GLU A 392 6.17 3.30 -9.08
N GLY A 393 5.79 3.83 -7.91
CA GLY A 393 4.75 4.83 -7.78
C GLY A 393 5.10 6.16 -8.45
N ALA A 394 4.09 6.97 -8.71
CA ALA A 394 4.22 8.35 -9.17
C ALA A 394 3.38 9.25 -8.27
N SER A 395 3.92 10.41 -7.88
CA SER A 395 3.19 11.34 -7.02
C SER A 395 1.85 11.75 -7.62
N LEU A 396 0.85 11.93 -6.76
CA LEU A 396 -0.51 12.32 -7.09
C LEU A 396 -0.71 13.83 -7.03
N LEU A 397 0.27 14.62 -6.57
CA LEU A 397 0.05 16.04 -6.32
C LEU A 397 -0.27 16.82 -7.59
N ALA A 398 0.34 16.48 -8.72
CA ALA A 398 0.00 17.10 -10.01
C ALA A 398 -1.48 16.86 -10.39
N LEU A 399 -1.93 15.61 -10.35
CA LEU A 399 -3.34 15.26 -10.58
C LEU A 399 -4.27 15.96 -9.58
N ALA A 400 -3.85 16.03 -8.32
CA ALA A 400 -4.61 16.65 -7.24
C ALA A 400 -4.68 18.19 -7.35
N ARG A 401 -3.79 18.82 -8.13
CA ARG A 401 -3.86 20.22 -8.56
C ARG A 401 -4.64 20.44 -9.86
N GLY A 402 -5.20 19.37 -10.44
CA GLY A 402 -5.96 19.41 -11.69
C GLY A 402 -5.09 19.36 -12.96
N GLU A 403 -3.81 19.01 -12.83
CA GLU A 403 -2.94 18.78 -13.99
C GLU A 403 -3.33 17.48 -14.70
N THR A 404 -3.13 17.43 -16.02
CA THR A 404 -3.46 16.27 -16.85
C THR A 404 -2.24 15.43 -17.16
N GLU A 405 -2.42 14.10 -17.20
CA GLU A 405 -1.40 13.18 -17.68
C GLU A 405 -1.68 12.77 -19.14
N ASP A 406 -0.63 12.80 -19.98
CA ASP A 406 -0.74 12.42 -21.40
C ASP A 406 -0.90 10.91 -21.61
N THR A 407 -0.45 10.10 -20.65
CA THR A 407 -0.51 8.64 -20.71
C THR A 407 -1.11 8.07 -19.43
N PRO A 408 -2.06 7.13 -19.52
CA PRO A 408 -2.61 6.48 -18.33
C PRO A 408 -1.54 5.68 -17.58
N ARG A 409 -1.55 5.78 -16.26
CA ARG A 409 -0.72 4.97 -15.37
C ARG A 409 -1.13 3.51 -15.46
N LEU A 410 -0.21 2.61 -15.78
CA LEU A 410 -0.45 1.17 -15.68
C LEU A 410 -0.49 0.75 -14.21
N ALA A 411 -1.63 0.18 -13.80
CA ALA A 411 -1.80 -0.48 -12.52
C ALA A 411 -1.54 -1.98 -12.66
N TYR A 412 -0.99 -2.59 -11.61
CA TYR A 412 -0.67 -4.00 -11.55
C TYR A 412 -1.15 -4.59 -10.22
N ALA A 413 -1.61 -5.84 -10.26
CA ALA A 413 -1.82 -6.64 -9.07
C ALA A 413 -1.54 -8.12 -9.35
N ASP A 414 -1.26 -8.91 -8.30
CA ASP A 414 -1.19 -10.37 -8.44
C ASP A 414 -1.89 -11.13 -7.31
N ALA A 415 -2.19 -12.39 -7.61
CA ALA A 415 -2.65 -13.38 -6.65
C ALA A 415 -2.01 -14.72 -6.98
N LEU A 416 -0.96 -15.09 -6.25
CA LEU A 416 -0.19 -16.32 -6.50
C LEU A 416 -0.87 -17.56 -5.90
N ASN A 417 -2.07 -17.90 -6.37
CA ASN A 417 -2.90 -18.94 -5.75
C ASN A 417 -2.33 -20.36 -5.87
N LEU A 418 -1.32 -20.61 -6.71
CA LEU A 418 -0.66 -21.92 -6.76
C LEU A 418 0.49 -22.04 -5.77
N VAL A 419 1.05 -20.91 -5.32
CA VAL A 419 2.23 -20.86 -4.45
C VAL A 419 1.86 -20.52 -3.02
N ASP A 420 0.85 -19.68 -2.81
CA ASP A 420 0.37 -19.32 -1.49
C ASP A 420 -0.31 -20.54 -0.85
N THR A 421 0.31 -21.09 0.19
CA THR A 421 -0.09 -22.40 0.76
C THR A 421 -1.10 -22.28 1.90
N HIS A 422 -1.14 -21.14 2.60
CA HIS A 422 -2.01 -20.94 3.76
C HIS A 422 -3.06 -19.87 3.50
N SER A 423 -3.44 -19.70 2.25
CA SER A 423 -4.69 -19.03 1.97
C SER A 423 -5.84 -20.01 1.79
N PRO A 424 -7.04 -19.73 2.31
CA PRO A 424 -8.18 -20.61 2.17
C PRO A 424 -8.67 -20.56 0.73
N LYS A 425 -8.25 -21.55 -0.06
CA LYS A 425 -8.70 -21.79 -1.44
C LYS A 425 -10.01 -22.58 -1.49
N ARG A 426 -10.49 -23.07 -0.35
CA ARG A 426 -11.73 -23.86 -0.27
C ARG A 426 -12.91 -23.03 -0.78
N GLY A 427 -13.51 -23.50 -1.87
CA GLY A 427 -14.64 -22.85 -2.53
C GLY A 427 -14.26 -21.79 -3.57
N LEU A 428 -12.96 -21.58 -3.85
CA LEU A 428 -12.54 -20.71 -4.93
C LEU A 428 -13.05 -21.28 -6.26
N PRO A 429 -13.53 -20.44 -7.21
CA PRO A 429 -13.92 -20.94 -8.52
C PRO A 429 -12.76 -21.68 -9.19
N GLU A 430 -13.03 -22.83 -9.79
CA GLU A 430 -12.01 -23.73 -10.33
C GLU A 430 -11.09 -23.02 -11.35
N HIS A 431 -11.66 -22.19 -12.22
CA HIS A 431 -10.90 -21.41 -13.19
C HIS A 431 -9.95 -20.39 -12.55
N CYS A 432 -10.21 -19.95 -11.30
CA CYS A 432 -9.36 -19.03 -10.55
C CYS A 432 -8.25 -19.73 -9.74
N ILE A 433 -8.18 -21.06 -9.75
CA ILE A 433 -7.08 -21.83 -9.12
C ILE A 433 -5.85 -21.77 -10.05
N ASP A 434 -5.31 -20.56 -10.22
CA ASP A 434 -4.11 -20.25 -11.00
C ASP A 434 -3.38 -19.07 -10.34
N ASN A 435 -2.13 -18.83 -10.71
CA ASN A 435 -1.49 -17.54 -10.43
C ASN A 435 -2.09 -16.50 -11.38
N LEU A 436 -2.73 -15.49 -10.79
CA LEU A 436 -3.41 -14.44 -11.52
C LEU A 436 -2.56 -13.17 -11.53
N PHE A 437 -2.52 -12.49 -12.67
CA PHE A 437 -1.80 -11.22 -12.85
C PHE A 437 -2.71 -10.21 -13.52
N CYS A 438 -2.90 -9.07 -12.87
CA CYS A 438 -3.73 -7.98 -13.34
C CYS A 438 -2.88 -6.87 -13.95
N VAL A 439 -3.30 -6.34 -15.11
CA VAL A 439 -2.79 -5.08 -15.66
C VAL A 439 -3.97 -4.23 -16.12
N SER A 440 -4.03 -2.97 -15.67
CA SER A 440 -5.06 -2.01 -16.06
C SER A 440 -4.46 -0.71 -16.55
N ASP A 441 -4.96 -0.17 -17.67
CA ASP A 441 -4.62 1.18 -18.15
C ASP A 441 -5.72 2.22 -17.89
N GLY A 442 -6.68 1.90 -17.02
CA GLY A 442 -7.81 2.76 -16.66
C GLY A 442 -9.05 2.55 -17.53
N ARG A 443 -8.89 2.05 -18.76
CA ARG A 443 -10.02 1.59 -19.58
C ARG A 443 -10.04 0.08 -19.68
N TRP A 444 -8.93 -0.51 -20.11
CA TRP A 444 -8.82 -1.94 -20.31
C TRP A 444 -8.15 -2.59 -19.11
N LYS A 445 -8.74 -3.66 -18.62
CA LYS A 445 -8.15 -4.49 -17.56
C LYS A 445 -8.04 -5.94 -18.01
N LEU A 446 -6.82 -6.47 -17.94
CA LEU A 446 -6.49 -7.86 -18.20
C LEU A 446 -6.29 -8.57 -16.87
N ILE A 447 -6.98 -9.69 -16.66
CA ILE A 447 -6.65 -10.71 -15.66
C ILE A 447 -6.03 -11.89 -16.41
N HIS A 448 -4.71 -12.02 -16.32
CA HIS A 448 -3.95 -13.05 -16.99
C HIS A 448 -3.75 -14.26 -16.07
N HIS A 449 -4.09 -15.44 -16.59
CA HIS A 449 -3.89 -16.73 -15.93
C HIS A 449 -2.50 -17.27 -16.32
N GLY A 450 -1.64 -17.50 -15.33
CA GLY A 450 -0.24 -17.84 -15.56
C GLY A 450 -0.02 -19.24 -16.12
N GLN A 451 -0.69 -20.25 -15.57
CA GLN A 451 -0.58 -21.64 -16.05
C GLN A 451 -1.53 -21.94 -17.20
N HIS A 452 -2.69 -21.28 -17.24
CA HIS A 452 -3.72 -21.49 -18.26
C HIS A 452 -4.07 -20.18 -19.00
N PRO A 453 -3.16 -19.63 -19.82
CA PRO A 453 -3.37 -18.35 -20.53
C PRO A 453 -4.69 -18.24 -21.31
N GLU A 454 -5.22 -19.35 -21.82
CA GLU A 454 -6.50 -19.45 -22.51
C GLU A 454 -7.70 -19.05 -21.66
N ASN A 455 -7.58 -19.11 -20.33
CA ASN A 455 -8.60 -18.68 -19.38
C ASN A 455 -8.53 -17.18 -19.05
N SER A 456 -7.58 -16.44 -19.63
CA SER A 456 -7.41 -15.01 -19.34
C SER A 456 -8.66 -14.20 -19.70
N GLU A 457 -8.90 -13.16 -18.90
CA GLU A 457 -10.08 -12.31 -19.01
C GLU A 457 -9.69 -10.87 -19.32
N LEU A 458 -10.41 -10.23 -20.24
CA LEU A 458 -10.23 -8.82 -20.58
C LEU A 458 -11.56 -8.07 -20.44
N PHE A 459 -11.54 -6.94 -19.76
CA PHE A 459 -12.71 -6.10 -19.53
C PHE A 459 -12.49 -4.67 -20.01
N ASP A 460 -13.53 -4.05 -20.57
CA ASP A 460 -13.59 -2.60 -20.86
C ASP A 460 -14.30 -1.90 -19.70
N LEU A 461 -13.55 -1.44 -18.70
CA LEU A 461 -14.08 -0.85 -17.47
C LEU A 461 -14.93 0.42 -17.70
N GLN A 462 -14.79 1.07 -18.87
CA GLN A 462 -15.62 2.21 -19.22
C GLN A 462 -17.06 1.80 -19.56
N ASN A 463 -17.23 0.66 -20.23
CA ASN A 463 -18.54 0.18 -20.71
C ASN A 463 -19.08 -0.99 -19.87
N ASP A 464 -18.20 -1.68 -19.14
CA ASP A 464 -18.47 -2.83 -18.28
C ASP A 464 -17.71 -2.69 -16.95
N PRO A 465 -18.08 -1.71 -16.10
CA PRO A 465 -17.38 -1.47 -14.82
C PRO A 465 -17.57 -2.60 -13.80
N LEU A 466 -18.50 -3.54 -14.06
CA LEU A 466 -18.80 -4.70 -13.22
C LEU A 466 -18.11 -5.98 -13.71
N GLU A 467 -17.40 -5.91 -14.84
CA GLU A 467 -16.60 -7.00 -15.41
C GLU A 467 -17.41 -8.27 -15.66
N LEU A 468 -18.54 -8.12 -16.36
CA LEU A 468 -19.45 -9.22 -16.65
C LEU A 468 -19.18 -9.85 -18.03
N ARG A 469 -18.48 -9.15 -18.91
CA ARG A 469 -18.23 -9.59 -20.28
C ARG A 469 -16.74 -9.69 -20.57
N ASN A 470 -16.24 -10.93 -20.60
CA ASN A 470 -14.90 -11.21 -21.06
C ASN A 470 -14.77 -10.94 -22.58
N LEU A 471 -13.85 -10.04 -22.95
CA LEU A 471 -13.54 -9.60 -24.30
C LEU A 471 -12.21 -10.15 -24.83
N ALA A 472 -11.52 -11.03 -24.10
CA ALA A 472 -10.17 -11.49 -24.45
C ALA A 472 -10.11 -12.15 -25.85
N ALA A 473 -11.15 -12.91 -26.21
CA ALA A 473 -11.25 -13.57 -27.52
C ALA A 473 -11.53 -12.58 -28.67
N SER A 474 -12.29 -11.50 -28.42
CA SER A 474 -12.65 -10.51 -29.43
C SER A 474 -11.61 -9.40 -29.58
N GLU A 475 -10.80 -9.14 -28.55
CA GLU A 475 -9.82 -8.04 -28.51
C GLU A 475 -8.38 -8.54 -28.28
N PRO A 476 -7.86 -9.49 -29.10
CA PRO A 476 -6.55 -10.12 -28.86
C PRO A 476 -5.37 -9.14 -28.91
N GLN A 477 -5.51 -8.03 -29.65
CA GLN A 477 -4.48 -6.99 -29.72
C GLN A 477 -4.34 -6.23 -28.39
N VAL A 478 -5.45 -5.98 -27.69
CA VAL A 478 -5.45 -5.34 -26.37
C VAL A 478 -4.82 -6.27 -25.34
N VAL A 479 -5.17 -7.56 -25.37
CA VAL A 479 -4.54 -8.59 -24.52
C VAL A 479 -3.03 -8.59 -24.72
N ALA A 480 -2.55 -8.63 -25.96
CA ALA A 480 -1.12 -8.64 -26.26
C ALA A 480 -0.40 -7.38 -25.76
N ARG A 481 -1.01 -6.20 -25.93
CA ARG A 481 -0.48 -4.92 -25.43
C ARG A 481 -0.32 -4.93 -23.90
N LEU A 482 -1.36 -5.29 -23.16
CA LEU A 482 -1.31 -5.30 -21.69
C LEU A 482 -0.37 -6.39 -21.17
N ARG A 483 -0.34 -7.58 -21.81
CA ARG A 483 0.60 -8.65 -21.45
C ARG A 483 2.06 -8.26 -21.66
N THR A 484 2.34 -7.29 -22.53
CA THR A 484 3.72 -6.81 -22.76
C THR A 484 4.31 -6.29 -21.45
N PHE A 485 3.54 -5.56 -20.64
CA PHE A 485 3.95 -5.11 -19.30
C PHE A 485 4.40 -6.28 -18.42
N LEU A 486 3.62 -7.36 -18.35
CA LEU A 486 3.94 -8.55 -17.54
C LEU A 486 5.26 -9.19 -17.96
N THR A 487 5.51 -9.28 -19.27
CA THR A 487 6.72 -9.89 -19.81
C THR A 487 7.96 -9.01 -19.68
N THR A 488 7.85 -7.70 -19.86
CA THR A 488 9.02 -6.79 -19.83
C THR A 488 9.47 -6.45 -18.41
N THR A 489 8.55 -6.50 -17.43
CA THR A 489 8.87 -6.26 -16.02
C THR A 489 9.36 -7.50 -15.29
N GLY A 490 9.12 -8.70 -15.84
CA GLY A 490 9.33 -9.97 -15.13
C GLY A 490 8.29 -10.21 -14.04
N ALA A 491 7.14 -9.54 -14.07
CA ALA A 491 6.14 -9.62 -13.01
C ALA A 491 5.57 -11.03 -12.75
N MET A 492 5.68 -11.93 -13.73
CA MET A 492 5.24 -13.33 -13.61
C MET A 492 6.31 -14.25 -13.01
N GLU A 493 7.55 -13.78 -12.86
CA GLU A 493 8.63 -14.56 -12.26
C GLU A 493 8.39 -14.71 -10.76
N ILE A 494 8.42 -15.94 -10.26
CA ILE A 494 8.27 -16.25 -8.84
C ILE A 494 9.62 -16.66 -8.30
N ARG A 495 10.16 -15.87 -7.38
CA ARG A 495 11.44 -16.15 -6.71
C ARG A 495 11.17 -17.08 -5.54
N ALA A 496 11.60 -18.34 -5.67
CA ALA A 496 11.68 -19.22 -4.52
C ALA A 496 12.89 -18.82 -3.67
N GLU A 497 12.68 -18.59 -2.39
CA GLU A 497 13.76 -18.49 -1.41
C GLU A 497 14.09 -19.92 -0.95
N GLU A 498 15.36 -20.19 -0.60
CA GLU A 498 15.69 -21.45 0.08
C GLU A 498 14.84 -21.51 1.35
N ALA A 499 14.06 -22.59 1.52
CA ALA A 499 13.15 -22.73 2.64
C ALA A 499 13.92 -22.54 3.96
N GLY A 500 13.72 -21.40 4.61
CA GLY A 500 14.00 -21.28 6.04
C GLY A 500 13.14 -22.31 6.78
N GLU A 501 13.61 -22.79 7.93
CA GLU A 501 12.82 -23.68 8.78
C GLU A 501 11.41 -23.08 8.99
N GLU A 502 10.38 -23.91 8.80
CA GLU A 502 9.00 -23.52 9.06
C GLU A 502 8.90 -22.89 10.45
N ASP A 503 8.56 -21.60 10.50
CA ASP A 503 8.13 -21.00 11.76
C ASP A 503 6.74 -21.56 12.08
N ALA A 504 6.72 -22.64 12.86
CA ALA A 504 5.52 -23.37 13.25
C ALA A 504 4.45 -22.45 13.87
N ASP A 505 4.88 -21.33 14.46
CA ASP A 505 4.04 -20.37 15.17
C ASP A 505 3.22 -19.50 14.23
N SER A 506 3.81 -19.07 13.11
CA SER A 506 3.09 -18.32 12.09
C SER A 506 2.06 -19.19 11.36
N ALA A 507 2.38 -20.45 11.03
CA ALA A 507 1.42 -21.39 10.45
C ALA A 507 0.24 -21.71 11.40
N ALA A 508 0.48 -21.70 12.72
CA ALA A 508 -0.58 -21.80 13.71
C ALA A 508 -1.50 -20.58 13.65
N ARG A 509 -0.95 -19.35 13.76
CA ARG A 509 -1.71 -18.07 13.71
C ARG A 509 -2.69 -18.00 12.53
N LEU A 510 -2.27 -18.47 11.36
CA LEU A 510 -3.10 -18.45 10.15
C LEU A 510 -4.27 -19.44 10.17
N ARG A 511 -4.14 -20.59 10.84
CA ARG A 511 -5.27 -21.50 11.08
C ARG A 511 -6.38 -20.82 11.89
N GLY A 512 -5.99 -19.99 12.86
CA GLY A 512 -6.88 -19.22 13.73
C GLY A 512 -7.86 -18.32 12.99
N LEU A 513 -7.35 -17.58 12.00
CA LEU A 513 -8.12 -16.62 11.20
C LEU A 513 -9.01 -17.29 10.12
N GLY A 514 -9.12 -18.63 10.11
CA GLY A 514 -9.91 -19.37 9.14
C GLY A 514 -9.25 -19.51 7.76
N TYR A 515 -7.93 -19.43 7.70
CA TYR A 515 -7.16 -19.49 6.46
C TYR A 515 -6.70 -20.92 6.06
N VAL A 516 -7.00 -21.93 6.86
CA VAL A 516 -6.67 -23.34 6.59
C VAL A 516 -7.93 -24.19 6.70
N GLY A 517 -8.16 -25.04 5.71
CA GLY A 517 -9.18 -26.09 5.77
C GLY A 517 -8.54 -27.38 6.28
N ASP A 518 -9.26 -28.10 7.15
CA ASP A 518 -8.93 -29.46 7.58
C ASP A 518 -8.65 -30.42 6.42
#